data_AF-A0A535QHW9-F1
#
_entry.id   AF-A0A535QHW9-F1
#
_cell.length_a   1.000
_cell.length_b   1.000
_cell.length_c   1.000
_cell.angle_alpha   90.00
_cell.angle_beta   90.00
_cell.angle_gamma   90.00
#
_symmetry.space_group_name_H-M   'P 1'
#
loop_
_entity.id
_entity.type
_entity.pdbx_description
1 polymer ?
#
loop_
_entity_poly.entity_id
_entity_poly.type
_entity_poly.pdbx_seq_one_letter_code
_entity_poly.pdbx_strand_id
1 'polypeptide(L)'
;MGQGFLDCATAWNVSNAQVFELDGGQDTDPNAVSFATGYNQVIWGTAAGSVPAGTTNSKGMKLVAEKVAPGWDNAQGQTIFQQQYTASLGNAAITVLKNKGVGPNKVPTTGQDATEQGMANVLKGYQCGSVYKAVYLEAQDAVALATILRAGQTPPSALLNGTTSPPSGTAGNQQPASLLVPIWVTKDKINSTVIKDGFVKKDQLCTDVGASVCSAAGIS
;
A
#
# COMPACT_ATOMS: atom_id res chain seq x y z
N MET A 1 6.41 1.68 0.05
CA MET A 1 5.86 0.80 1.12
C MET A 1 6.95 0.24 2.00
N GLY A 2 7.92 -0.54 1.47
CA GLY A 2 8.98 -1.15 2.28
C GLY A 2 9.75 -0.17 3.17
N GLN A 3 10.15 0.98 2.62
CA GLN A 3 10.79 2.04 3.43
C GLN A 3 9.87 2.54 4.55
N GLY A 4 8.59 2.79 4.23
CA GLY A 4 7.58 3.18 5.22
C GLY A 4 7.47 2.16 6.35
N PHE A 5 7.48 0.86 6.07
CA PHE A 5 7.48 -0.19 7.09
C PHE A 5 8.70 -0.09 8.03
N LEU A 6 9.91 0.07 7.47
CA LEU A 6 11.14 0.20 8.26
C LEU A 6 11.17 1.48 9.12
N ASP A 7 10.69 2.59 8.56
CA ASP A 7 10.57 3.86 9.27
C ASP A 7 9.58 3.73 10.42
N CYS A 8 8.43 3.09 10.19
CA CYS A 8 7.42 2.84 11.22
C CYS A 8 7.92 1.93 12.33
N ALA A 9 8.61 0.84 11.99
CA ALA A 9 9.21 -0.03 13.01
C ALA A 9 10.18 0.75 13.91
N THR A 10 10.97 1.65 13.33
CA THR A 10 11.85 2.54 14.08
C THR A 10 11.06 3.51 14.95
N ALA A 11 10.09 4.24 14.37
CA ALA A 11 9.28 5.24 15.07
C ALA A 11 8.44 4.64 16.22
N TRP A 12 8.02 3.39 16.09
CA TRP A 12 7.23 2.67 17.09
C TRP A 12 8.09 1.85 18.06
N ASN A 13 9.42 1.99 17.99
CA ASN A 13 10.39 1.27 18.83
C ASN A 13 10.24 -0.26 18.76
N VAL A 14 9.98 -0.78 17.56
CA VAL A 14 9.86 -2.20 17.28
C VAL A 14 11.18 -2.73 16.73
N SER A 15 11.86 -3.55 17.52
CA SER A 15 13.12 -4.22 17.16
C SER A 15 12.95 -5.74 17.12
N ASN A 16 13.78 -6.44 16.33
CA ASN A 16 13.77 -7.91 16.24
C ASN A 16 12.39 -8.50 15.88
N ALA A 17 11.64 -7.79 15.01
CA ALA A 17 10.27 -8.14 14.68
C ALA A 17 10.19 -9.48 13.95
N GLN A 18 9.19 -10.28 14.32
CA GLN A 18 8.64 -11.29 13.43
C GLN A 18 7.75 -10.58 12.40
N VAL A 19 8.12 -10.70 11.13
CA VAL A 19 7.44 -10.02 10.02
C VAL A 19 6.59 -11.02 9.26
N PHE A 20 5.37 -10.63 8.93
CA PHE A 20 4.50 -11.37 8.06
C PHE A 20 4.13 -10.51 6.86
N GLU A 21 4.15 -11.11 5.68
CA GLU A 21 3.78 -10.46 4.42
C GLU A 21 2.52 -11.13 3.87
N LEU A 22 1.52 -10.30 3.52
CA LEU A 22 0.31 -10.75 2.82
C LEU A 22 0.20 -9.97 1.53
N ASP A 23 0.27 -10.69 0.42
CA ASP A 23 0.42 -10.11 -0.90
C ASP A 23 -0.90 -10.28 -1.62
N GLY A 24 -1.62 -9.18 -1.78
CA GLY A 24 -2.89 -9.23 -2.49
C GLY A 24 -2.64 -9.48 -3.98
N GLY A 25 -3.27 -10.51 -4.55
CA GLY A 25 -3.46 -10.62 -5.99
C GLY A 25 -2.24 -11.01 -6.82
N GLN A 26 -1.12 -11.48 -6.25
CA GLN A 26 0.02 -11.94 -7.05
C GLN A 26 -0.30 -13.09 -8.03
N ASP A 27 -1.37 -13.83 -7.75
CA ASP A 27 -1.90 -14.90 -8.60
C ASP A 27 -2.63 -14.38 -9.85
N THR A 28 -2.99 -13.09 -9.87
CA THR A 28 -3.91 -12.50 -10.86
C THR A 28 -3.48 -11.14 -11.41
N ASP A 29 -2.61 -10.40 -10.71
CA ASP A 29 -2.20 -9.03 -11.01
C ASP A 29 -0.66 -8.88 -11.07
N PRO A 30 -0.06 -8.57 -12.23
CA PRO A 30 1.38 -8.33 -12.33
C PRO A 30 1.88 -7.12 -11.52
N ASN A 31 1.01 -6.14 -11.18
CA ASN A 31 1.38 -5.03 -10.31
C ASN A 31 1.66 -5.50 -8.88
N ALA A 32 0.94 -6.52 -8.40
CA ALA A 32 1.18 -7.12 -7.10
C ALA A 32 2.59 -7.70 -6.97
N VAL A 33 3.10 -8.32 -8.05
CA VAL A 33 4.48 -8.82 -8.11
C VAL A 33 5.49 -7.67 -8.06
N SER A 34 5.19 -6.55 -8.71
CA SER A 34 6.05 -5.35 -8.68
C SER A 34 6.08 -4.69 -7.30
N PHE A 35 4.94 -4.64 -6.59
CA PHE A 35 4.91 -4.18 -5.21
C PHE A 35 5.79 -5.07 -4.32
N ALA A 36 5.66 -6.38 -4.45
CA ALA A 36 6.45 -7.35 -3.71
C ALA A 36 7.94 -7.23 -3.94
N THR A 37 8.32 -7.19 -5.21
CA THR A 37 9.70 -6.93 -5.63
C THR A 37 10.25 -5.66 -4.98
N GLY A 38 9.47 -4.58 -4.98
CA GLY A 38 9.87 -3.30 -4.41
C GLY A 38 10.02 -3.30 -2.88
N TYR A 39 9.05 -3.84 -2.13
CA TYR A 39 9.21 -3.88 -0.66
C TYR A 39 10.24 -4.92 -0.22
N ASN A 40 10.36 -6.06 -0.90
CA ASN A 40 11.35 -7.09 -0.58
C ASN A 40 12.78 -6.59 -0.82
N GLN A 41 13.01 -5.79 -1.86
CA GLN A 41 14.30 -5.17 -2.08
C GLN A 41 14.71 -4.27 -0.90
N VAL A 42 13.76 -3.52 -0.35
CA VAL A 42 14.04 -2.58 0.75
C VAL A 42 14.14 -3.30 2.10
N ILE A 43 13.24 -4.24 2.39
CA ILE A 43 13.16 -4.90 3.70
C ILE A 43 14.20 -6.01 3.83
N TRP A 44 14.40 -6.81 2.76
CA TRP A 44 15.20 -8.03 2.77
C TRP A 44 16.45 -7.95 1.90
N GLY A 45 16.62 -6.89 1.12
CA GLY A 45 17.77 -6.73 0.21
C GLY A 45 17.66 -7.53 -1.10
N THR A 46 16.49 -8.13 -1.37
CA THR A 46 16.27 -8.99 -2.55
C THR A 46 15.11 -8.45 -3.39
N ALA A 47 15.39 -8.05 -4.63
CA ALA A 47 14.35 -7.67 -5.58
C ALA A 47 13.66 -8.92 -6.14
N ALA A 48 12.69 -9.45 -5.39
CA ALA A 48 11.94 -10.64 -5.77
C ALA A 48 10.46 -10.51 -5.38
N GLY A 49 9.59 -11.11 -6.20
CA GLY A 49 8.17 -11.19 -5.92
C GLY A 49 7.82 -12.04 -4.70
N SER A 50 8.75 -12.86 -4.21
CA SER A 50 8.64 -13.53 -2.90
C SER A 50 10.02 -13.83 -2.32
N VAL A 51 10.07 -13.99 -1.01
CA VAL A 51 11.26 -14.32 -0.22
C VAL A 51 10.98 -15.49 0.71
N PRO A 52 11.93 -16.41 0.94
CA PRO A 52 11.69 -17.57 1.79
C PRO A 52 11.43 -17.19 3.25
N ALA A 53 10.50 -17.89 3.91
CA ALA A 53 10.35 -17.81 5.36
C ALA A 53 11.68 -18.14 6.06
N GLY A 54 11.99 -17.40 7.12
CA GLY A 54 13.28 -17.46 7.80
C GLY A 54 14.32 -16.46 7.29
N THR A 55 14.04 -15.74 6.18
CA THR A 55 14.85 -14.60 5.76
C THR A 55 14.96 -13.56 6.88
N THR A 56 16.16 -13.01 7.06
CA THR A 56 16.44 -12.00 8.08
C THR A 56 17.07 -10.76 7.44
N ASN A 57 16.99 -9.62 8.12
CA ASN A 57 17.65 -8.39 7.68
C ASN A 57 18.60 -7.82 8.75
N SER A 58 19.34 -6.78 8.37
CA SER A 58 20.32 -6.09 9.23
C SER A 58 19.72 -5.42 10.47
N LYS A 59 18.38 -5.28 10.54
CA LYS A 59 17.64 -4.75 11.70
C LYS A 59 17.16 -5.85 12.66
N GLY A 60 17.60 -7.09 12.44
CA GLY A 60 17.23 -8.25 13.28
C GLY A 60 15.82 -8.78 13.03
N MET A 61 15.12 -8.28 12.00
CA MET A 61 13.79 -8.76 11.65
C MET A 61 13.89 -10.14 10.99
N LYS A 62 12.85 -10.96 11.18
CA LYS A 62 12.73 -12.29 10.58
C LYS A 62 11.37 -12.46 9.92
N LEU A 63 11.36 -12.80 8.64
CA LEU A 63 10.13 -13.19 7.94
C LEU A 63 9.65 -14.54 8.50
N VAL A 64 8.44 -14.57 9.05
CA VAL A 64 7.84 -15.82 9.57
C VAL A 64 7.00 -16.51 8.52
N ALA A 65 6.35 -15.75 7.64
CA ALA A 65 5.65 -16.26 6.47
C ALA A 65 5.32 -15.11 5.51
N GLU A 66 5.24 -15.45 4.23
CA GLU A 66 4.70 -14.66 3.14
C GLU A 66 3.59 -15.49 2.50
N LYS A 67 2.45 -14.87 2.21
CA LYS A 67 1.28 -15.54 1.63
C LYS A 67 0.62 -14.65 0.60
N VAL A 68 -0.08 -15.26 -0.35
CA VAL A 68 -0.91 -14.55 -1.32
C VAL A 68 -2.35 -14.53 -0.82
N ALA A 69 -2.99 -13.36 -0.85
CA ALA A 69 -4.45 -13.26 -0.78
C ALA A 69 -5.01 -13.33 -2.22
N PRO A 70 -5.64 -14.46 -2.61
CA PRO A 70 -6.00 -14.69 -4.00
C PRO A 70 -6.96 -13.62 -4.53
N GLY A 71 -6.74 -13.19 -5.77
CA GLY A 71 -7.64 -12.24 -6.46
C GLY A 71 -7.81 -10.89 -5.76
N TRP A 72 -6.90 -10.49 -4.88
CA TRP A 72 -7.03 -9.30 -4.03
C TRP A 72 -8.29 -9.32 -3.12
N ASP A 73 -8.75 -10.52 -2.74
CA ASP A 73 -9.94 -10.66 -1.89
C ASP A 73 -9.60 -10.43 -0.40
N ASN A 74 -10.22 -9.41 0.18
CA ASN A 74 -9.99 -9.02 1.58
C ASN A 74 -10.47 -10.08 2.58
N ALA A 75 -11.54 -10.83 2.29
CA ALA A 75 -12.07 -11.85 3.20
C ALA A 75 -11.20 -13.12 3.19
N GLN A 76 -10.67 -13.49 2.03
CA GLN A 76 -9.67 -14.55 1.91
C GLN A 76 -8.36 -14.12 2.56
N GLY A 77 -7.90 -12.89 2.34
CA GLY A 77 -6.78 -12.31 3.07
C GLY A 77 -7.00 -12.39 4.59
N GLN A 78 -8.20 -12.01 5.06
CA GLN A 78 -8.63 -12.17 6.46
C GLN A 78 -8.45 -13.59 6.97
N THR A 79 -8.94 -14.56 6.21
CA THR A 79 -8.88 -15.97 6.56
C THR A 79 -7.44 -16.48 6.61
N ILE A 80 -6.62 -16.15 5.61
CA ILE A 80 -5.25 -16.68 5.44
C ILE A 80 -4.34 -16.28 6.58
N PHE A 81 -4.24 -14.99 6.91
CA PHE A 81 -3.36 -14.64 8.02
C PHE A 81 -4.06 -14.93 9.37
N GLN A 82 -5.39 -15.13 9.45
CA GLN A 82 -6.02 -15.59 10.69
C GLN A 82 -5.56 -17.02 11.00
N GLN A 83 -5.30 -17.81 9.95
CA GLN A 83 -4.66 -19.12 10.04
C GLN A 83 -3.15 -19.04 10.31
N GLN A 84 -2.42 -18.08 9.72
CA GLN A 84 -0.95 -17.98 9.89
C GLN A 84 -0.50 -17.26 11.16
N TYR A 85 -1.27 -16.26 11.57
CA TYR A 85 -1.00 -15.47 12.74
C TYR A 85 -2.04 -15.72 13.79
N THR A 86 -3.32 -15.62 13.47
CA THR A 86 -4.14 -14.61 14.14
C THR A 86 -4.07 -13.19 13.52
N ALA A 87 -4.10 -12.91 12.17
CA ALA A 87 -4.70 -11.64 11.55
C ALA A 87 -4.79 -11.50 9.99
N SER A 88 -4.74 -10.34 9.29
CA SER A 88 -4.62 -10.24 7.80
C SER A 88 -3.76 -9.17 7.05
N LEU A 89 -4.05 -8.89 5.77
CA LEU A 89 -3.74 -7.76 4.88
C LEU A 89 -4.23 -6.47 5.54
N GLY A 90 -3.35 -5.47 5.70
CA GLY A 90 -3.67 -4.11 6.15
C GLY A 90 -4.87 -3.97 7.11
N ASN A 91 -6.05 -3.63 6.58
CA ASN A 91 -7.29 -3.46 7.37
C ASN A 91 -7.75 -4.74 8.07
N ALA A 92 -7.64 -5.89 7.43
CA ALA A 92 -7.97 -7.16 8.04
C ALA A 92 -6.84 -7.66 8.97
N ALA A 93 -5.57 -7.24 8.76
CA ALA A 93 -4.50 -7.24 9.79
C ALA A 93 -4.99 -6.57 11.06
N ILE A 94 -5.41 -5.32 10.89
CA ILE A 94 -5.75 -4.44 11.98
C ILE A 94 -7.00 -4.92 12.70
N THR A 95 -8.02 -5.39 11.97
CA THR A 95 -9.25 -5.94 12.56
C THR A 95 -8.94 -7.09 13.51
N VAL A 96 -8.15 -8.07 13.08
CA VAL A 96 -7.87 -9.21 13.96
C VAL A 96 -6.89 -8.83 15.09
N LEU A 97 -5.92 -7.95 14.84
CA LEU A 97 -5.07 -7.39 15.91
C LEU A 97 -5.92 -6.72 17.01
N LYS A 98 -6.89 -5.89 16.62
CA LYS A 98 -7.84 -5.24 17.54
C LYS A 98 -8.70 -6.26 18.28
N ASN A 99 -9.22 -7.27 17.58
CA ASN A 99 -10.00 -8.35 18.20
C ASN A 99 -9.17 -9.19 19.21
N LYS A 100 -7.85 -9.21 19.05
CA LYS A 100 -6.91 -9.82 20.00
C LYS A 100 -6.44 -8.85 21.10
N GLY A 101 -7.00 -7.65 21.17
CA GLY A 101 -6.67 -6.64 22.18
C GLY A 101 -5.33 -5.94 21.94
N VAL A 102 -4.73 -6.08 20.76
CA VAL A 102 -3.49 -5.35 20.42
C VAL A 102 -3.82 -3.86 20.28
N GLY A 103 -3.19 -3.04 21.11
CA GLY A 103 -3.37 -1.59 21.11
C GLY A 103 -2.69 -0.87 19.94
N PRO A 104 -2.95 0.44 19.77
CA PRO A 104 -2.31 1.25 18.75
C PRO A 104 -0.79 1.37 18.98
N ASN A 105 -0.05 1.62 17.90
CA ASN A 105 1.40 1.79 17.86
C ASN A 105 2.18 0.56 18.39
N LYS A 106 1.60 -0.65 18.27
CA LYS A 106 2.24 -1.91 18.72
C LYS A 106 2.76 -2.78 17.59
N VAL A 107 2.01 -2.91 16.50
CA VAL A 107 2.36 -3.75 15.35
C VAL A 107 2.39 -2.86 14.11
N PRO A 108 3.58 -2.50 13.57
CA PRO A 108 3.70 -1.66 12.39
C PRO A 108 3.03 -2.33 11.18
N THR A 109 1.83 -1.87 10.84
CA THR A 109 1.09 -2.35 9.66
C THR A 109 1.11 -1.30 8.57
N THR A 110 1.44 -1.71 7.34
CA THR A 110 1.34 -0.87 6.14
C THR A 110 0.18 -1.33 5.26
N GLY A 111 -0.19 -0.52 4.27
CA GLY A 111 -1.22 -0.88 3.30
C GLY A 111 -1.14 -0.03 2.03
N GLN A 112 -2.12 -0.24 1.14
CA GLN A 112 -2.27 0.51 -0.10
C GLN A 112 -3.61 1.22 -0.19
N ASP A 113 -3.72 2.02 -1.24
CA ASP A 113 -4.89 2.70 -1.79
C ASP A 113 -5.48 3.81 -0.91
N ALA A 114 -4.90 4.06 0.25
CA ALA A 114 -5.31 5.11 1.18
C ALA A 114 -6.83 5.21 1.38
N THR A 115 -7.50 4.06 1.49
CA THR A 115 -8.94 3.95 1.75
C THR A 115 -9.32 4.76 3.00
N GLU A 116 -10.57 5.22 3.09
CA GLU A 116 -11.07 5.95 4.26
C GLU A 116 -10.80 5.16 5.56
N GLN A 117 -11.15 3.88 5.60
CA GLN A 117 -10.83 3.00 6.73
C GLN A 117 -9.32 2.93 7.02
N GLY A 118 -8.47 2.86 5.98
CA GLY A 118 -7.02 2.90 6.14
C GLY A 118 -6.55 4.20 6.77
N MET A 119 -7.09 5.34 6.35
CA MET A 119 -6.80 6.65 6.93
C MET A 119 -7.31 6.77 8.36
N ALA A 120 -8.49 6.21 8.67
CA ALA A 120 -8.99 6.12 10.03
C ALA A 120 -8.05 5.31 10.93
N ASN A 121 -7.52 4.19 10.41
CA ASN A 121 -6.53 3.38 11.11
C ASN A 121 -5.19 4.11 11.29
N VAL A 122 -4.76 4.90 10.29
CA VAL A 122 -3.56 5.75 10.41
C VAL A 122 -3.72 6.80 11.50
N LEU A 123 -4.86 7.49 11.54
CA LEU A 123 -5.15 8.51 12.55
C LEU A 123 -5.20 7.95 13.98
N LYS A 124 -5.72 6.72 14.11
CA LYS A 124 -5.82 5.98 15.38
C LYS A 124 -4.54 5.23 15.77
N GLY A 125 -3.52 5.22 14.92
CA GLY A 125 -2.23 4.54 15.19
C GLY A 125 -2.27 3.02 15.06
N TYR A 126 -3.28 2.45 14.39
CA TYR A 126 -3.33 1.02 14.07
C TYR A 126 -2.66 0.68 12.75
N GLN A 127 -2.63 1.63 11.82
CA GLN A 127 -1.87 1.56 10.58
C GLN A 127 -0.80 2.63 10.62
N CYS A 128 0.39 2.34 10.14
CA CYS A 128 1.49 3.28 10.21
C CYS A 128 1.52 4.22 8.99
N GLY A 129 0.98 3.75 7.86
CA GLY A 129 0.72 4.55 6.68
C GLY A 129 0.09 3.73 5.56
N SER A 130 -0.30 4.42 4.49
CA SER A 130 -0.82 3.79 3.28
C SER A 130 -0.24 4.44 2.04
N VAL A 131 -0.12 3.68 0.95
CA VAL A 131 0.24 4.21 -0.36
C VAL A 131 -0.99 4.86 -0.98
N TYR A 132 -0.97 6.18 -1.14
CA TYR A 132 -1.96 6.89 -1.94
C TYR A 132 -1.54 6.92 -3.41
N LYS A 133 -2.48 6.50 -4.27
CA LYS A 133 -2.38 6.58 -5.73
C LYS A 133 -3.48 7.56 -6.16
N ALA A 134 -3.11 8.75 -6.62
CA ALA A 134 -4.02 9.73 -7.19
C ALA A 134 -4.60 9.26 -8.53
N VAL A 135 -5.47 8.25 -8.51
CA VAL A 135 -6.05 7.58 -9.70
C VAL A 135 -6.76 8.53 -10.67
N TYR A 136 -7.20 9.71 -10.20
CA TYR A 136 -7.79 10.72 -11.06
C TYR A 136 -6.78 11.30 -12.07
N LEU A 137 -5.50 11.43 -11.69
CA LEU A 137 -4.44 11.86 -12.61
C LEU A 137 -4.18 10.80 -13.68
N GLU A 138 -4.13 9.54 -13.28
CA GLU A 138 -3.98 8.41 -14.21
C GLU A 138 -5.14 8.34 -15.21
N ALA A 139 -6.37 8.58 -14.75
CA ALA A 139 -7.54 8.66 -15.62
C ALA A 139 -7.46 9.85 -16.61
N GLN A 140 -6.99 11.01 -16.15
CA GLN A 140 -6.79 12.19 -17.00
C GLN A 140 -5.75 11.92 -18.08
N ASP A 141 -4.61 11.35 -17.72
CA ASP A 141 -3.55 10.98 -18.66
C ASP A 141 -4.04 9.93 -19.67
N ALA A 142 -4.78 8.92 -19.22
CA ALA A 142 -5.35 7.90 -20.10
C ALA A 142 -6.29 8.52 -21.16
N VAL A 143 -7.18 9.44 -20.75
CA VAL A 143 -8.08 10.16 -21.67
C VAL A 143 -7.30 11.05 -22.64
N ALA A 144 -6.27 11.76 -22.16
CA ALA A 144 -5.43 12.61 -22.99
C ALA A 144 -4.69 11.78 -24.05
N LEU A 145 -4.01 10.71 -23.64
CA LEU A 145 -3.29 9.80 -24.53
C LEU A 145 -4.21 9.17 -25.57
N ALA A 146 -5.38 8.65 -25.15
CA ALA A 146 -6.36 8.07 -26.06
C ALA A 146 -6.86 9.08 -27.10
N THR A 147 -7.10 10.34 -26.68
CA THR A 147 -7.55 11.41 -27.57
C THR A 147 -6.50 11.78 -28.62
N ILE A 148 -5.25 11.93 -28.19
CA ILE A 148 -4.12 12.26 -29.07
C ILE A 148 -3.88 11.14 -30.10
N LEU A 149 -3.85 9.89 -29.63
CA LEU A 149 -3.67 8.73 -30.49
C LEU A 149 -4.82 8.57 -31.48
N ARG A 150 -6.07 8.78 -31.05
CA ARG A 150 -7.24 8.77 -31.92
C ARG A 150 -7.20 9.85 -33.00
N ALA A 151 -6.54 10.97 -32.73
CA ALA A 151 -6.29 12.04 -33.71
C ALA A 151 -5.12 11.73 -34.65
N GLY A 152 -4.49 10.55 -34.56
CA GLY A 152 -3.31 10.18 -35.35
C GLY A 152 -2.05 10.94 -34.96
N GLN A 153 -2.04 11.58 -33.79
CA GLN A 153 -0.92 12.37 -33.30
C GLN A 153 -0.04 11.55 -32.35
N THR A 154 1.22 11.93 -32.25
CA THR A 154 2.17 11.35 -31.30
C THR A 154 1.97 11.99 -29.92
N PRO A 155 1.81 11.20 -28.84
CA PRO A 155 1.82 11.73 -27.48
C PRO A 155 3.06 12.60 -27.20
N PRO A 156 2.90 13.80 -26.62
CA PRO A 156 4.03 14.62 -26.23
C PRO A 156 4.83 13.91 -25.13
N SER A 157 6.17 14.01 -25.20
CA SER A 157 7.06 13.40 -24.20
C SER A 157 6.80 13.90 -22.77
N ALA A 158 6.25 15.11 -22.61
CA ALA A 158 5.88 15.64 -21.30
C ALA A 158 4.75 14.85 -20.61
N LEU A 159 3.95 14.08 -21.35
CA LEU A 159 2.93 13.17 -20.80
C LEU A 159 3.46 11.74 -20.58
N LEU A 160 4.72 11.49 -20.87
CA LEU A 160 5.33 10.16 -20.78
C LEU A 160 6.53 10.24 -19.84
N ASN A 161 6.46 9.52 -18.72
CA ASN A 161 7.49 9.57 -17.68
C ASN A 161 8.12 8.21 -17.39
N GLY A 162 7.79 7.18 -18.18
CA GLY A 162 8.36 5.86 -18.03
C GLY A 162 8.04 4.94 -19.20
N THR A 163 8.21 3.65 -18.94
CA THR A 163 7.89 2.56 -19.87
C THR A 163 7.23 1.42 -19.14
N THR A 164 6.35 0.69 -19.80
CA THR A 164 5.76 -0.56 -19.29
C THR A 164 6.01 -1.69 -20.28
N SER A 165 6.16 -2.92 -19.76
CA SER A 165 6.32 -4.13 -20.56
C SER A 165 5.11 -5.03 -20.36
N PRO A 166 4.71 -5.82 -21.37
CA PRO A 166 3.70 -6.85 -21.17
C PRO A 166 4.09 -7.79 -20.03
N PRO A 167 3.11 -8.32 -19.27
CA PRO A 167 3.37 -9.36 -18.28
C PRO A 167 4.03 -10.58 -18.91
N SER A 168 4.78 -11.33 -18.11
CA SER A 168 5.40 -12.59 -18.56
C SER A 168 4.36 -13.52 -19.20
N GLY A 169 4.67 -14.07 -20.37
CA GLY A 169 3.73 -14.90 -21.15
C GLY A 169 2.70 -14.14 -21.97
N THR A 170 2.66 -12.80 -21.92
CA THR A 170 1.81 -11.95 -22.77
C THR A 170 2.60 -11.44 -23.97
N ALA A 171 2.06 -11.61 -25.18
CA ALA A 171 2.69 -11.09 -26.40
C ALA A 171 2.72 -9.55 -26.42
N GLY A 172 3.83 -8.98 -26.86
CA GLY A 172 4.00 -7.54 -27.04
C GLY A 172 5.44 -7.10 -26.79
N ASN A 173 5.67 -5.79 -26.81
CA ASN A 173 6.96 -5.17 -26.55
C ASN A 173 6.80 -4.03 -25.54
N GLN A 174 7.90 -3.58 -24.96
CA GLN A 174 7.92 -2.42 -24.07
C GLN A 174 7.38 -1.17 -24.79
N GLN A 175 6.54 -0.39 -24.09
CA GLN A 175 5.89 0.81 -24.60
C GLN A 175 6.15 2.00 -23.67
N PRO A 176 6.19 3.24 -24.20
CA PRO A 176 6.15 4.44 -23.36
C PRO A 176 4.89 4.48 -22.49
N ALA A 177 5.01 5.02 -21.28
CA ALA A 177 3.94 5.06 -20.30
C ALA A 177 3.87 6.42 -19.60
N SER A 178 2.65 6.83 -19.22
CA SER A 178 2.45 7.72 -18.09
C SER A 178 2.25 6.87 -16.85
N LEU A 179 3.14 7.01 -15.87
CA LEU A 179 3.12 6.30 -14.61
C LEU A 179 2.77 7.27 -13.50
N LEU A 180 1.77 6.92 -12.71
CA LEU A 180 1.39 7.68 -11.53
C LEU A 180 2.51 7.62 -10.47
N VAL A 181 2.75 8.75 -9.80
CA VAL A 181 3.70 8.79 -8.67
C VAL A 181 2.96 8.42 -7.37
N PRO A 182 3.26 7.26 -6.76
CA PRO A 182 2.63 6.88 -5.49
C PRO A 182 3.17 7.72 -4.33
N ILE A 183 2.28 8.12 -3.42
CA ILE A 183 2.63 8.93 -2.24
C ILE A 183 2.48 8.07 -0.98
N TRP A 184 3.52 8.03 -0.15
CA TRP A 184 3.40 7.43 1.18
C TRP A 184 2.70 8.41 2.13
N VAL A 185 1.51 8.04 2.59
CA VAL A 185 0.65 8.86 3.45
C VAL A 185 0.73 8.38 4.89
N THR A 186 1.21 9.28 5.73
CA THR A 186 1.26 9.22 7.20
C THR A 186 0.28 10.23 7.79
N LYS A 187 0.08 10.22 9.11
CA LYS A 187 -0.87 11.12 9.80
C LYS A 187 -0.72 12.60 9.43
N ASP A 188 0.52 13.08 9.32
CA ASP A 188 0.87 14.45 8.95
C ASP A 188 0.59 14.80 7.47
N LYS A 189 0.45 13.80 6.60
CA LYS A 189 0.23 13.99 5.16
C LYS A 189 -1.22 13.83 4.72
N ILE A 190 -2.11 13.36 5.58
CA ILE A 190 -3.52 13.11 5.23
C ILE A 190 -4.19 14.37 4.66
N ASN A 191 -3.99 15.52 5.30
CA ASN A 191 -4.57 16.79 4.85
C ASN A 191 -4.07 17.24 3.48
N SER A 192 -2.76 17.17 3.25
CA SER A 192 -2.12 17.67 2.02
C SER A 192 -2.23 16.71 0.83
N THR A 193 -2.81 15.52 1.04
CA THR A 193 -2.97 14.46 0.02
C THR A 193 -4.44 14.08 -0.13
N VAL A 194 -4.88 13.00 0.52
CA VAL A 194 -6.20 12.39 0.30
C VAL A 194 -7.39 13.31 0.61
N ILE A 195 -7.24 14.24 1.56
CA ILE A 195 -8.28 15.23 1.86
C ILE A 195 -8.25 16.38 0.85
N LYS A 196 -7.07 16.94 0.56
CA LYS A 196 -6.89 18.00 -0.45
C LYS A 196 -7.44 17.57 -1.81
N ASP A 197 -7.17 16.32 -2.19
CA ASP A 197 -7.57 15.78 -3.49
C ASP A 197 -9.04 15.31 -3.50
N GLY A 198 -9.75 15.42 -2.37
CA GLY A 198 -11.14 14.96 -2.23
C GLY A 198 -11.31 13.44 -2.33
N PHE A 199 -10.20 12.69 -2.27
CA PHE A 199 -10.17 11.24 -2.40
C PHE A 199 -10.82 10.53 -1.18
N VAL A 200 -10.58 11.07 0.02
CA VAL A 200 -11.28 10.68 1.25
C VAL A 200 -12.18 11.84 1.69
N LYS A 201 -13.46 11.53 1.94
CA LYS A 201 -14.40 12.52 2.46
C LYS A 201 -14.07 12.85 3.91
N LYS A 202 -13.68 14.11 4.14
CA LYS A 202 -13.31 14.64 5.47
C LYS A 202 -14.36 14.34 6.53
N ASP A 203 -15.63 14.63 6.23
CA ASP A 203 -16.72 14.52 7.20
C ASP A 203 -16.98 13.07 7.61
N GLN A 204 -16.86 12.14 6.64
CA GLN A 204 -16.96 10.71 6.91
C GLN A 204 -15.79 10.26 7.80
N LEU A 205 -14.56 10.60 7.41
CA LEU A 205 -13.36 10.25 8.17
C LEU A 205 -13.46 10.75 9.62
N CYS A 206 -13.88 12.00 9.83
CA CYS A 206 -14.02 12.58 11.17
C CYS A 206 -15.18 12.00 11.97
N THR A 207 -16.23 11.54 11.31
CA THR A 207 -17.28 10.74 11.95
C THR A 207 -16.70 9.43 12.48
N ASP A 208 -15.90 8.73 11.66
CA ASP A 208 -15.34 7.41 12.01
C ASP A 208 -14.23 7.47 13.05
N VAL A 209 -13.42 8.54 13.05
CA VAL A 209 -12.34 8.70 14.04
C VAL A 209 -12.70 9.49 15.28
N GLY A 210 -13.78 10.28 15.22
CA GLY A 210 -14.19 11.21 16.26
C GLY A 210 -13.51 12.57 16.16
N ALA A 211 -14.23 13.61 16.58
CA ALA A 211 -13.82 15.01 16.44
C ALA A 211 -12.45 15.30 17.06
N SER A 212 -12.15 14.75 18.25
CA SER A 212 -10.87 14.99 18.92
C SER A 212 -9.67 14.46 18.13
N VAL A 213 -9.80 13.30 17.49
CA VAL A 213 -8.74 12.72 16.65
C VAL A 213 -8.55 13.55 15.38
N CYS A 214 -9.63 14.01 14.76
CA CYS A 214 -9.55 14.90 13.60
C CYS A 214 -8.92 16.25 13.95
N SER A 215 -9.36 16.90 15.03
CA SER A 215 -8.79 18.17 15.48
C SER A 215 -7.29 18.05 15.79
N ALA A 216 -6.88 16.97 16.46
CA ALA A 216 -5.47 16.70 16.74
C ALA A 216 -4.64 16.44 15.48
N ALA A 217 -5.28 16.02 14.38
CA ALA A 217 -4.64 15.86 13.07
C ALA A 217 -4.75 17.11 12.18
N GLY A 218 -5.35 18.20 12.67
CA GLY A 218 -5.61 19.41 11.90
C GLY A 218 -6.63 19.21 10.76
N ILE A 219 -7.47 18.19 10.85
CA ILE A 219 -8.53 17.91 9.87
C ILE A 219 -9.78 18.66 10.34
N SER A 220 -9.98 19.86 9.80
CA SER A 220 -11.03 20.82 10.23
C SER A 220 -11.98 21.17 9.12
#